data_AF-A0A351WQ52-F1
#
_entry.id   AF-A0A351WQ52-F1
#
_cell.length_a   1.000
_cell.length_b   1.000
_cell.length_c   1.000
_cell.angle_alpha   90.00
_cell.angle_beta   90.00
_cell.angle_gamma   90.00
#
_symmetry.space_group_name_H-M   'P 1'
#
loop_
_entity.id
_entity.type
_entity.pdbx_description
1 polymer ?
#
loop_
_entity_poly.entity_id
_entity_poly.type
_entity_poly.pdbx_seq_one_letter_code
_entity_poly.pdbx_strand_id
1 'polypeptide(L)'
;MCRLLGVTNFEYARHEGLVRSFCELGRTGMVMAGDPPGHGDGWGLALYRGGELVVHKSGGNILDETEEVTGILSAAGSTPVLILHLRKSAWNDTTSTRHAHPFHCNNVPFAHNGVVYGYQGLLPAIHIPGLAEDALDTEVFFYRFMSELPAAPRESGEVRGLGRAFLDTVALIKRDYRFSALNCLFSDGTKLFAYRDFSKEPEYYSLYKARSATSGIISSQPLDESLQWEMMGKEEFLEIPV
;
A
#
# COMPACT_ATOMS: atom_id res chain seq x y z
N MET A 1 11.52 2.35 7.27
CA MET A 1 10.19 1.75 7.03
C MET A 1 9.11 2.81 6.83
N CYS A 2 8.05 2.47 6.10
CA CYS A 2 7.24 3.37 5.26
C CYS A 2 5.99 3.96 5.96
N ARG A 3 5.24 4.80 5.24
CA ARG A 3 3.88 5.24 5.58
C ARG A 3 2.91 4.95 4.44
N LEU A 4 1.68 4.60 4.81
CA LEU A 4 0.60 4.21 3.90
C LEU A 4 -0.59 5.15 4.07
N LEU A 5 -1.20 5.55 2.97
CA LEU A 5 -2.50 6.22 2.91
C LEU A 5 -3.35 5.54 1.83
N GLY A 6 -4.59 5.22 2.16
CA GLY A 6 -5.62 4.75 1.23
C GLY A 6 -6.91 5.53 1.45
N VAL A 7 -7.58 5.93 0.37
CA VAL A 7 -8.86 6.66 0.42
C VAL A 7 -9.79 6.11 -0.65
N THR A 8 -10.99 5.65 -0.27
CA THR A 8 -12.08 5.39 -1.23
C THR A 8 -12.85 6.67 -1.50
N ASN A 9 -13.50 6.77 -2.67
CA ASN A 9 -14.25 7.95 -3.10
C ASN A 9 -13.43 9.25 -2.96
N PHE A 10 -12.18 9.22 -3.39
CA PHE A 10 -11.31 10.37 -3.28
C PHE A 10 -11.79 11.50 -4.19
N GLU A 11 -11.98 12.67 -3.60
CA GLU A 11 -12.23 13.95 -4.25
C GLU A 11 -11.18 14.96 -3.78
N TYR A 12 -10.39 15.54 -4.68
CA TYR A 12 -9.29 16.44 -4.32
C TYR A 12 -9.77 17.63 -3.48
N ALA A 13 -10.87 18.26 -3.87
CA ALA A 13 -11.46 19.41 -3.16
C ALA A 13 -11.88 19.11 -1.71
N ARG A 14 -12.11 17.84 -1.36
CA ARG A 14 -12.46 17.41 0.01
C ARG A 14 -11.27 16.89 0.79
N HIS A 15 -10.31 16.27 0.10
CA HIS A 15 -9.26 15.47 0.73
C HIS A 15 -7.86 16.08 0.59
N GLU A 16 -7.70 17.27 0.00
CA GLU A 16 -6.38 17.91 -0.14
C GLU A 16 -5.68 18.13 1.21
N GLY A 17 -6.43 18.44 2.28
CA GLY A 17 -5.88 18.58 3.63
C GLY A 17 -5.30 17.27 4.15
N LEU A 18 -5.99 16.16 3.93
CA LEU A 18 -5.53 14.81 4.26
C LEU A 18 -4.23 14.46 3.53
N VAL A 19 -4.16 14.77 2.22
CA VAL A 19 -2.97 14.54 1.40
C VAL A 19 -1.79 15.36 1.91
N ARG A 20 -1.99 16.66 2.18
CA ARG A 20 -0.95 17.54 2.74
C ARG A 20 -0.44 17.02 4.08
N SER A 21 -1.34 16.68 5.00
CA SER A 21 -0.97 16.08 6.29
C SER A 21 -0.19 14.77 6.12
N PHE A 22 -0.54 13.96 5.12
CA PHE A 22 0.20 12.74 4.85
C PHE A 22 1.60 13.00 4.29
N CYS A 23 1.75 13.92 3.33
CA CYS A 23 3.06 14.32 2.79
C CYS A 23 3.98 14.85 3.90
N GLU A 24 3.43 15.57 4.88
CA GLU A 24 4.17 16.05 6.06
C GLU A 24 4.75 14.93 6.94
N LEU A 25 4.20 13.71 6.86
CA LEU A 25 4.83 12.53 7.48
C LEU A 25 6.19 12.18 6.87
N GLY A 26 6.50 12.70 5.67
CA GLY A 26 7.85 12.69 5.12
C GLY A 26 8.87 13.33 6.06
N ARG A 27 8.45 14.28 6.91
CA ARG A 27 9.27 14.93 7.94
C ARG A 27 9.00 14.36 9.33
N THR A 28 7.72 14.25 9.71
CA THR A 28 7.28 14.01 11.10
C THR A 28 6.83 12.58 11.37
N GLY A 29 6.73 11.75 10.34
CA GLY A 29 6.30 10.36 10.45
C GLY A 29 7.21 9.61 11.41
N MET A 30 6.60 8.82 12.30
CA MET A 30 7.36 8.00 13.25
C MET A 30 8.33 7.07 12.49
N VAL A 31 9.51 6.87 13.07
CA VAL A 31 10.59 6.04 12.55
C VAL A 31 10.95 4.98 13.58
N MET A 32 11.64 3.91 13.18
CA MET A 32 12.15 2.96 14.17
C MET A 32 13.24 3.61 15.01
N ALA A 33 13.46 3.08 16.22
CA ALA A 33 14.58 3.51 17.05
C ALA A 33 15.91 3.31 16.30
N GLY A 34 16.69 4.39 16.18
CA GLY A 34 17.98 4.41 15.49
C GLY A 34 17.92 4.80 14.01
N ASP A 35 16.73 4.88 13.40
CA ASP A 35 16.58 5.38 12.04
C ASP A 35 16.68 6.92 12.01
N PRO A 36 17.19 7.53 10.92
CA PRO A 36 17.10 8.98 10.73
C PRO A 36 15.64 9.42 10.63
N PRO A 37 15.31 10.66 11.04
CA PRO A 37 13.93 11.15 10.99
C PRO A 37 13.39 11.20 9.55
N GLY A 38 12.07 11.03 9.41
CA GLY A 38 11.39 11.18 8.13
C GLY A 38 11.43 9.96 7.19
N HIS A 39 10.72 10.13 6.08
CA HIS A 39 10.43 9.12 5.04
C HIS A 39 10.73 9.70 3.66
N GLY A 40 12.02 9.83 3.35
CA GLY A 40 12.51 10.51 2.14
C GLY A 40 13.07 9.60 1.04
N ASP A 41 12.90 8.27 1.13
CA ASP A 41 13.55 7.31 0.22
C ASP A 41 12.68 6.97 -1.02
N GLY A 42 11.82 7.91 -1.40
CA GLY A 42 10.84 7.77 -2.48
C GLY A 42 9.39 7.93 -2.03
N TRP A 43 8.52 8.11 -3.02
CA TRP A 43 7.07 8.08 -2.85
C TRP A 43 6.42 7.41 -4.06
N GLY A 44 5.17 7.02 -3.90
CA GLY A 44 4.36 6.65 -5.05
C GLY A 44 2.88 6.68 -4.78
N LEU A 45 2.15 6.81 -5.87
CA LEU A 45 0.76 7.16 -5.95
C LEU A 45 0.08 6.25 -6.96
N ALA A 46 -1.02 5.61 -6.56
CA ALA A 46 -1.91 4.86 -7.42
C ALA A 46 -3.32 5.46 -7.36
N LEU A 47 -3.92 5.67 -8.53
CA LEU A 47 -5.30 6.13 -8.71
C LEU A 47 -5.90 5.49 -9.95
N TYR A 48 -7.22 5.60 -10.12
CA TYR A 48 -7.92 5.09 -11.30
C TYR A 48 -8.49 6.23 -12.13
N ARG A 49 -8.30 6.17 -13.45
CA ARG A 49 -8.86 7.13 -14.41
C ARG A 49 -9.56 6.37 -15.51
N GLY A 50 -10.89 6.53 -15.61
CA GLY A 50 -11.69 5.81 -16.60
C GLY A 50 -11.69 4.29 -16.42
N GLY A 51 -11.54 3.80 -15.18
CA GLY A 51 -11.47 2.37 -14.85
C GLY A 51 -10.08 1.77 -14.89
N GLU A 52 -9.10 2.49 -15.44
CA GLU A 52 -7.72 2.03 -15.59
C GLU A 52 -6.83 2.59 -14.47
N LEU A 53 -5.95 1.75 -13.94
CA LEU A 53 -4.95 2.09 -12.94
C LEU A 53 -3.87 2.99 -13.55
N VAL A 54 -3.56 4.07 -12.85
CA VAL A 54 -2.46 4.99 -13.14
C VAL A 54 -1.55 5.04 -11.92
N VAL A 55 -0.25 4.80 -12.15
CA VAL A 55 0.77 4.79 -11.08
C VAL A 55 1.85 5.83 -11.38
N HIS A 56 2.11 6.71 -10.40
CA HIS A 56 3.21 7.68 -10.41
C HIS A 56 4.15 7.39 -9.25
N LYS A 57 5.46 7.44 -9.48
CA LYS A 57 6.47 7.12 -8.46
C LYS A 57 7.73 7.95 -8.65
N SER A 58 8.40 8.24 -7.54
CA SER A 58 9.71 8.86 -7.51
C SER A 58 10.62 8.18 -6.49
N GLY A 59 11.93 8.20 -6.75
CA GLY A 59 12.95 7.92 -5.75
C GLY A 59 13.31 9.14 -4.89
N GLY A 60 12.75 10.30 -5.20
CA GLY A 60 12.97 11.56 -4.49
C GLY A 60 12.23 11.66 -3.16
N ASN A 61 12.58 12.69 -2.39
CA ASN A 61 11.94 12.98 -1.12
C ASN A 61 10.59 13.68 -1.38
N ILE A 62 9.51 13.15 -0.79
CA ILE A 62 8.16 13.74 -0.93
C ILE A 62 8.11 15.20 -0.50
N LEU A 63 8.95 15.64 0.43
CA LEU A 63 8.97 17.03 0.91
C LEU A 63 9.42 18.01 -0.18
N ASP A 64 10.24 17.55 -1.13
CA ASP A 64 10.71 18.35 -2.26
C ASP A 64 9.76 18.25 -3.47
N GLU A 65 8.95 17.19 -3.51
CA GLU A 65 8.08 16.83 -4.65
C GLU A 65 6.58 16.89 -4.29
N THR A 66 6.21 17.55 -3.19
CA THR A 66 4.81 17.64 -2.75
C THR A 66 3.92 18.31 -3.79
N GLU A 67 4.42 19.33 -4.50
CA GLU A 67 3.68 20.02 -5.56
C GLU A 67 3.41 19.13 -6.79
N GLU A 68 4.26 18.12 -7.04
CA GLU A 68 4.01 17.14 -8.10
C GLU A 68 2.83 16.25 -7.74
N VAL A 69 2.80 15.74 -6.51
CA VAL A 69 1.69 14.91 -6.00
C VAL A 69 0.38 15.69 -5.97
N THR A 70 0.37 16.91 -5.44
CA THR A 70 -0.84 17.75 -5.41
C THR A 70 -1.30 18.11 -6.82
N GLY A 71 -0.37 18.40 -7.75
CA GLY A 71 -0.67 18.66 -9.15
C GLY A 71 -1.34 17.47 -9.85
N ILE A 72 -0.82 16.25 -9.67
CA ILE A 72 -1.41 15.03 -10.22
C ILE A 72 -2.83 14.82 -9.68
N LEU A 73 -3.04 14.99 -8.37
CA LEU A 73 -4.33 14.77 -7.73
C LEU A 73 -5.36 15.85 -8.06
N SER A 74 -4.92 17.10 -8.14
CA SER A 74 -5.76 18.22 -8.58
C SER A 74 -6.23 18.01 -10.02
N ALA A 75 -5.34 17.58 -10.92
CA ALA A 75 -5.67 17.28 -12.31
C ALA A 75 -6.59 16.05 -12.46
N ALA A 76 -6.46 15.05 -11.58
CA ALA A 76 -7.39 13.93 -11.55
C ALA A 76 -8.79 14.33 -11.06
N GLY A 77 -8.87 15.27 -10.11
CA GLY A 77 -10.11 15.79 -9.53
C GLY A 77 -10.78 14.78 -8.58
N SER A 78 -11.08 13.58 -9.07
CA SER A 78 -11.61 12.47 -8.28
C SER A 78 -11.13 11.11 -8.77
N THR A 79 -11.11 10.12 -7.90
CA THR A 79 -10.80 8.71 -8.22
C THR A 79 -11.56 7.79 -7.25
N PRO A 80 -12.06 6.63 -7.71
CA PRO A 80 -12.73 5.66 -6.82
C PRO A 80 -11.83 5.21 -5.67
N VAL A 81 -10.54 4.99 -5.94
CA VAL A 81 -9.54 4.64 -4.92
C VAL A 81 -8.27 5.44 -5.16
N LEU A 82 -7.69 5.91 -4.06
CA LEU A 82 -6.36 6.50 -3.99
C LEU A 82 -5.49 5.67 -3.05
N ILE A 83 -4.26 5.33 -3.45
CA ILE A 83 -3.21 4.82 -2.55
C ILE A 83 -1.97 5.69 -2.69
N LEU A 84 -1.48 6.26 -1.59
CA LEU A 84 -0.25 7.05 -1.52
C LEU A 84 0.70 6.41 -0.49
N HIS A 85 1.97 6.31 -0.84
CA HIS A 85 2.98 5.65 -0.04
C HIS A 85 4.23 6.51 0.08
N LEU A 86 4.72 6.69 1.31
CA LEU A 86 6.02 7.31 1.58
C LEU A 86 7.01 6.24 1.95
N ARG A 87 8.14 6.20 1.26
CA ARG A 87 9.11 5.13 1.40
C ARG A 87 10.21 5.51 2.38
N LYS A 88 10.59 4.51 3.17
CA LYS A 88 11.84 4.51 3.91
C LYS A 88 12.40 3.11 3.88
N SER A 89 13.47 2.90 3.13
CA SER A 89 13.89 1.56 2.74
C SER A 89 14.42 0.75 3.93
N ALA A 90 14.21 -0.57 3.88
CA ALA A 90 14.89 -1.53 4.76
C ALA A 90 16.16 -2.09 4.10
N TRP A 91 16.41 -1.76 2.83
CA TRP A 91 17.45 -2.33 1.99
C TRP A 91 18.36 -1.21 1.45
N ASN A 92 19.67 -1.43 1.52
CA ASN A 92 20.67 -0.49 0.99
C ASN A 92 20.51 -0.30 -0.53
N ASP A 93 20.87 0.88 -1.03
CA ASP A 93 20.94 1.19 -2.48
C ASP A 93 19.64 1.00 -3.26
N THR A 94 18.50 1.14 -2.58
CA THR A 94 17.19 0.98 -3.23
C THR A 94 16.39 2.27 -3.33
N THR A 95 16.90 3.42 -2.87
CA THR A 95 16.26 4.74 -3.04
C THR A 95 16.14 5.09 -4.52
N SER A 96 15.01 4.73 -5.13
CA SER A 96 14.80 4.74 -6.57
C SER A 96 13.31 4.58 -6.90
N THR A 97 12.90 5.09 -8.06
CA THR A 97 11.54 4.92 -8.60
C THR A 97 11.17 3.44 -8.79
N ARG A 98 12.15 2.59 -9.13
CA ARG A 98 11.97 1.14 -9.34
C ARG A 98 11.40 0.45 -8.11
N HIS A 99 11.98 0.72 -6.95
CA HIS A 99 11.65 0.07 -5.68
C HIS A 99 10.62 0.84 -4.85
N ALA A 100 10.20 2.03 -5.29
CA ALA A 100 9.08 2.73 -4.70
C ALA A 100 7.77 1.96 -4.92
N HIS A 101 6.95 1.93 -3.88
CA HIS A 101 5.57 1.44 -3.92
C HIS A 101 4.64 2.54 -4.42
N PRO A 102 3.43 2.22 -4.92
CA PRO A 102 2.89 0.87 -5.12
C PRO A 102 3.56 0.10 -6.26
N PHE A 103 3.69 -1.22 -6.10
CA PHE A 103 3.89 -2.14 -7.23
C PHE A 103 2.54 -2.42 -7.88
N HIS A 104 2.52 -2.88 -9.14
CA HIS A 104 1.26 -3.20 -9.80
C HIS A 104 1.39 -4.40 -10.75
N CYS A 105 0.28 -5.11 -10.91
CA CYS A 105 0.11 -6.23 -11.82
C CYS A 105 -1.30 -6.11 -12.39
N ASN A 106 -1.41 -5.94 -13.72
CA ASN A 106 -2.66 -5.54 -14.36
C ASN A 106 -3.24 -4.28 -13.69
N ASN A 107 -4.54 -4.30 -13.37
CA ASN A 107 -5.26 -3.19 -12.75
C ASN A 107 -5.19 -3.18 -11.21
N VAL A 108 -4.24 -3.89 -10.60
CA VAL A 108 -4.13 -4.03 -9.14
C VAL A 108 -2.83 -3.39 -8.64
N PRO A 109 -2.90 -2.29 -7.85
CA PRO A 109 -1.75 -1.76 -7.12
C PRO A 109 -1.60 -2.43 -5.75
N PHE A 110 -0.37 -2.51 -5.24
CA PHE A 110 -0.03 -3.07 -3.93
C PHE A 110 1.06 -2.25 -3.22
N ALA A 111 0.75 -1.80 -2.01
CA ALA A 111 1.65 -1.08 -1.12
C ALA A 111 1.80 -1.82 0.21
N HIS A 112 3.01 -1.85 0.76
CA HIS A 112 3.35 -2.65 1.93
C HIS A 112 4.31 -1.90 2.85
N ASN A 113 4.01 -1.90 4.15
CA ASN A 113 4.92 -1.44 5.20
C ASN A 113 5.27 -2.62 6.13
N GLY A 114 6.46 -3.16 5.93
CA GLY A 114 6.95 -4.35 6.59
C GLY A 114 8.04 -5.02 5.76
N VAL A 115 8.56 -6.12 6.26
CA VAL A 115 9.54 -6.95 5.56
C VAL A 115 9.17 -8.42 5.70
N VAL A 116 9.15 -9.15 4.59
CA VAL A 116 9.09 -10.63 4.59
C VAL A 116 10.50 -11.19 4.42
N TYR A 117 11.04 -11.83 5.46
CA TYR A 117 12.38 -12.40 5.41
C TYR A 117 12.36 -13.78 4.74
N GLY A 118 13.40 -14.08 3.94
CA GLY A 118 13.48 -15.33 3.19
C GLY A 118 12.47 -15.43 2.05
N TYR A 119 11.93 -14.28 1.60
CA TYR A 119 10.91 -14.17 0.55
C TYR A 119 11.25 -14.91 -0.74
N GLN A 120 12.53 -15.17 -1.02
CA GLN A 120 12.97 -15.94 -2.19
C GLN A 120 12.34 -17.34 -2.23
N GLY A 121 11.96 -17.92 -1.09
CA GLY A 121 11.23 -19.18 -1.03
C GLY A 121 9.81 -19.13 -1.64
N LEU A 122 9.26 -17.93 -1.85
CA LEU A 122 7.96 -17.71 -2.49
C LEU A 122 8.07 -17.70 -4.03
N LEU A 123 9.26 -17.44 -4.59
CA LEU A 123 9.49 -17.32 -6.03
C LEU A 123 9.03 -18.55 -6.85
N PRO A 124 9.28 -19.81 -6.43
CA PRO A 124 8.92 -20.98 -7.24
C PRO A 124 7.43 -21.12 -7.56
N ALA A 125 6.56 -20.49 -6.78
CA ALA A 125 5.10 -20.51 -6.97
C ALA A 125 4.58 -19.31 -7.78
N ILE A 126 5.47 -18.43 -8.27
CA ILE A 126 5.10 -17.30 -9.13
C ILE A 126 5.21 -17.75 -10.58
N HIS A 127 4.07 -17.78 -11.27
CA HIS A 127 3.96 -18.28 -12.65
C HIS A 127 3.38 -17.25 -13.62
N ILE A 128 3.14 -16.02 -13.16
CA ILE A 128 2.72 -14.90 -14.00
C ILE A 128 3.95 -14.07 -14.41
N PRO A 129 3.96 -13.49 -15.63
CA PRO A 129 5.05 -12.62 -16.06
C PRO A 129 4.98 -11.25 -15.35
N GLY A 130 6.09 -10.49 -15.38
CA GLY A 130 6.14 -9.10 -14.92
C GLY A 130 6.94 -8.86 -13.65
N LEU A 131 7.29 -9.91 -12.90
CA LEU A 131 8.23 -9.81 -11.78
C LEU A 131 9.63 -9.56 -12.32
N ALA A 132 10.28 -8.48 -11.88
CA ALA A 132 11.64 -8.18 -12.32
C ALA A 132 12.68 -9.03 -11.58
N GLU A 133 13.87 -9.15 -12.16
CA GLU A 133 14.97 -9.94 -11.60
C GLU A 133 15.50 -9.39 -10.27
N ASP A 134 15.39 -8.07 -10.05
CA ASP A 134 15.79 -7.37 -8.83
C ASP A 134 14.66 -7.28 -7.78
N ALA A 135 13.57 -8.03 -7.95
CA ALA A 135 12.42 -7.98 -7.06
C ALA A 135 12.79 -8.32 -5.61
N LEU A 136 12.32 -7.47 -4.69
CA LEU A 136 12.47 -7.63 -3.26
C LEU A 136 11.18 -8.19 -2.64
N ASP A 137 11.21 -8.36 -1.32
CA ASP A 137 10.19 -9.01 -0.51
C ASP A 137 8.76 -8.55 -0.80
N THR A 138 8.52 -7.25 -0.98
CA THR A 138 7.16 -6.76 -1.25
C THR A 138 6.65 -7.21 -2.62
N GLU A 139 7.45 -7.04 -3.68
CA GLU A 139 6.99 -7.35 -5.04
C GLU A 139 6.84 -8.87 -5.21
N VAL A 140 7.71 -9.65 -4.57
CA VAL A 140 7.58 -11.11 -4.50
C VAL A 140 6.31 -11.52 -3.74
N PHE A 141 6.02 -10.91 -2.58
CA PHE A 141 4.77 -11.15 -1.86
C PHE A 141 3.55 -10.82 -2.73
N PHE A 142 3.59 -9.68 -3.42
CA PHE A 142 2.51 -9.25 -4.30
C PHE A 142 2.27 -10.23 -5.46
N TYR A 143 3.30 -10.55 -6.22
CA TYR A 143 3.21 -11.47 -7.36
C TYR A 143 2.87 -12.90 -6.93
N ARG A 144 3.24 -13.30 -5.71
CA ARG A 144 2.85 -14.59 -5.13
C ARG A 144 1.35 -14.73 -5.02
N PHE A 145 0.63 -13.75 -4.46
CA PHE A 145 -0.82 -13.88 -4.35
C PHE A 145 -1.54 -13.59 -5.68
N MET A 146 -0.99 -12.72 -6.54
CA MET A 146 -1.55 -12.50 -7.88
C MET A 146 -1.48 -13.77 -8.74
N SER A 147 -0.50 -14.64 -8.51
CA SER A 147 -0.41 -15.95 -9.20
C SER A 147 -1.53 -16.91 -8.80
N GLU A 148 -2.17 -16.74 -7.63
CA GLU A 148 -3.32 -17.58 -7.24
C GLU A 148 -4.63 -17.19 -7.93
N LEU A 149 -4.65 -16.05 -8.63
CA LEU A 149 -5.83 -15.61 -9.36
C LEU A 149 -5.92 -16.30 -10.72
N PRO A 150 -7.12 -16.72 -11.14
CA PRO A 150 -7.30 -17.36 -12.43
C PRO A 150 -7.04 -16.34 -13.56
N ALA A 151 -6.35 -16.77 -14.62
CA ALA A 151 -6.06 -15.92 -15.78
C ALA A 151 -7.31 -15.46 -16.55
N ALA A 152 -8.45 -16.14 -16.36
CA ALA A 152 -9.75 -15.78 -16.89
C ALA A 152 -10.87 -16.26 -15.94
N PRO A 153 -12.05 -15.61 -15.91
CA PRO A 153 -13.20 -16.11 -15.17
C PRO A 153 -13.54 -17.53 -15.64
N ARG A 154 -13.51 -18.52 -14.73
CA ARG A 154 -13.98 -19.87 -15.05
C ARG A 154 -15.51 -19.89 -15.01
N GLU A 155 -16.12 -20.64 -15.93
CA GLU A 155 -17.57 -20.92 -15.93
C GLU A 155 -18.02 -21.71 -14.67
N SER A 156 -17.08 -22.35 -13.97
CA SER A 156 -17.31 -22.97 -12.66
C SER A 156 -17.29 -21.90 -11.55
N GLY A 157 -18.45 -21.63 -10.96
CA GLY A 157 -18.78 -20.46 -10.13
C GLY A 157 -18.03 -20.21 -8.81
N GLU A 158 -16.82 -20.72 -8.61
CA GLU A 158 -15.91 -20.26 -7.56
C GLU A 158 -14.70 -19.56 -8.20
N VAL A 159 -14.83 -18.25 -8.42
CA VAL A 159 -13.69 -17.38 -8.69
C VAL A 159 -13.08 -17.02 -7.34
N ARG A 160 -11.81 -17.39 -7.09
CA ARG A 160 -11.09 -16.88 -5.92
C ARG A 160 -10.98 -15.36 -6.04
N GLY A 161 -11.61 -14.65 -5.11
CA GLY A 161 -11.50 -13.19 -5.03
C GLY A 161 -10.10 -12.74 -4.61
N LEU A 162 -9.73 -11.54 -5.03
CA LEU A 162 -8.46 -10.88 -4.71
C LEU A 162 -8.11 -10.92 -3.22
N GLY A 163 -9.08 -10.59 -2.35
CA GLY A 163 -8.91 -10.64 -0.90
C GLY A 163 -8.60 -12.05 -0.37
N ARG A 164 -9.21 -13.09 -0.94
CA ARG A 164 -8.95 -14.48 -0.52
C ARG A 164 -7.55 -14.94 -0.91
N ALA A 165 -7.13 -14.65 -2.15
CA ALA A 165 -5.77 -14.96 -2.60
C ALA A 165 -4.70 -14.29 -1.73
N PHE A 166 -4.93 -13.03 -1.36
CA PHE A 166 -4.10 -12.29 -0.41
C PHE A 166 -4.03 -12.99 0.95
N LEU A 167 -5.18 -13.31 1.57
CA LEU A 167 -5.23 -13.95 2.88
C LEU A 167 -4.59 -15.36 2.90
N ASP A 168 -4.76 -16.14 1.83
CA ASP A 168 -4.11 -17.46 1.70
C ASP A 168 -2.56 -17.29 1.68
N THR A 169 -2.06 -16.26 0.99
CA THR A 169 -0.61 -15.96 0.95
C THR A 169 -0.10 -15.42 2.29
N VAL A 170 -0.89 -14.59 2.98
CA VAL A 170 -0.59 -14.15 4.36
C VAL A 170 -0.49 -15.36 5.29
N ALA A 171 -1.44 -16.30 5.23
CA ALA A 171 -1.42 -17.50 6.06
C ALA A 171 -0.16 -18.35 5.81
N LEU A 172 0.26 -18.47 4.54
CA LEU A 172 1.52 -19.11 4.16
C LEU A 172 2.73 -18.40 4.78
N ILE A 173 2.82 -17.07 4.64
CA ILE A 173 3.91 -16.27 5.19
C ILE A 173 4.00 -16.45 6.71
N LYS A 174 2.87 -16.37 7.41
CA LYS A 174 2.82 -16.51 8.86
C LYS A 174 3.23 -17.90 9.35
N ARG A 175 2.97 -18.94 8.56
CA ARG A 175 3.31 -20.32 8.90
C ARG A 175 4.80 -20.62 8.68
N ASP A 176 5.33 -20.18 7.54
CA ASP A 176 6.60 -20.70 7.02
C ASP A 176 7.74 -19.67 7.01
N TYR A 177 7.45 -18.38 7.22
CA TYR A 177 8.42 -17.30 7.08
C TYR A 177 8.44 -16.38 8.31
N ARG A 178 9.58 -15.74 8.54
CA ARG A 178 9.66 -14.62 9.48
C ARG A 178 9.28 -13.35 8.74
N PHE A 179 8.54 -12.48 9.40
CA PHE A 179 8.22 -11.16 8.88
C PHE A 179 8.33 -10.13 10.01
N SER A 180 8.48 -8.85 9.69
CA SER A 180 8.41 -7.78 10.67
C SER A 180 6.99 -7.25 10.83
N ALA A 181 6.32 -6.97 9.71
CA ALA A 181 4.91 -6.64 9.60
C ALA A 181 4.40 -6.96 8.19
N LEU A 182 3.09 -6.95 8.04
CA LEU A 182 2.36 -7.15 6.79
C LEU A 182 1.30 -6.05 6.62
N ASN A 183 1.60 -4.81 6.99
CA ASN A 183 0.65 -3.71 6.79
C ASN A 183 0.52 -3.44 5.28
N CYS A 184 -0.64 -3.72 4.69
CA CYS A 184 -0.81 -3.68 3.24
C CYS A 184 -2.03 -2.85 2.84
N LEU A 185 -1.91 -2.16 1.70
CA LEU A 185 -3.02 -1.55 0.97
C LEU A 185 -2.99 -2.03 -0.49
N PHE A 186 -4.14 -2.41 -1.02
CA PHE A 186 -4.30 -2.79 -2.43
C PHE A 186 -5.73 -2.58 -2.92
N SER A 187 -5.96 -2.69 -4.22
CA SER A 187 -7.27 -2.38 -4.80
C SER A 187 -7.50 -3.12 -6.12
N ASP A 188 -8.76 -3.34 -6.47
CA ASP A 188 -9.20 -3.77 -7.80
C ASP A 188 -9.95 -2.65 -8.57
N GLY A 189 -9.93 -1.41 -8.05
CA GLY A 189 -10.65 -0.25 -8.58
C GLY A 189 -12.07 -0.10 -8.07
N THR A 190 -12.64 -1.15 -7.48
CA THR A 190 -14.00 -1.16 -6.88
C THR A 190 -13.98 -1.22 -5.36
N LYS A 191 -12.88 -1.70 -4.79
CA LYS A 191 -12.63 -1.77 -3.35
C LYS A 191 -11.22 -1.33 -3.01
N LEU A 192 -11.06 -0.74 -1.83
CA LEU A 192 -9.77 -0.65 -1.14
C LEU A 192 -9.70 -1.77 -0.12
N PHE A 193 -8.62 -2.55 -0.18
CA PHE A 193 -8.32 -3.58 0.80
C PHE A 193 -7.22 -3.08 1.75
N ALA A 194 -7.40 -3.33 3.04
CA ALA A 194 -6.41 -3.00 4.06
C ALA A 194 -6.17 -4.19 4.98
N TYR A 195 -4.90 -4.44 5.30
CA TYR A 195 -4.50 -5.47 6.26
C TYR A 195 -3.48 -4.91 7.24
N ARG A 196 -3.62 -5.27 8.52
CA ARG A 196 -2.63 -4.93 9.56
C ARG A 196 -2.19 -6.20 10.28
N ASP A 197 -0.90 -6.50 10.25
CA ASP A 197 -0.27 -7.54 11.08
C ASP A 197 1.20 -7.21 11.35
N PHE A 198 1.72 -7.67 12.48
CA PHE A 198 3.07 -7.36 12.96
C PHE A 198 3.60 -8.46 13.89
N SER A 199 4.91 -8.68 13.86
CA SER A 199 5.61 -9.58 14.78
C SER A 199 6.36 -8.82 15.88
N LYS A 200 6.58 -7.51 15.69
CA LYS A 200 7.31 -6.60 16.59
C LYS A 200 6.82 -5.16 16.38
N GLU A 201 7.20 -4.26 17.28
CA GLU A 201 6.95 -2.81 17.17
C GLU A 201 5.49 -2.40 16.83
N PRO A 202 4.47 -2.83 17.61
CA PRO A 202 3.06 -2.57 17.33
C PRO A 202 2.73 -1.09 17.11
N GLU A 203 3.39 -0.20 17.86
CA GLU A 203 3.19 1.25 17.80
C GLU A 203 3.69 1.81 16.47
N TYR A 204 4.82 1.29 15.98
CA TYR A 204 5.39 1.67 14.70
C TYR A 204 4.58 1.14 13.52
N TYR A 205 4.21 -0.14 13.55
CA TYR A 205 3.37 -0.78 12.53
C TYR A 205 1.88 -0.57 12.82
N SER A 206 1.54 0.68 13.11
CA SER A 206 0.17 1.12 13.21
C SER A 206 -0.46 1.27 11.83
N LEU A 207 -1.76 1.04 11.79
CA LEU A 207 -2.63 1.33 10.67
C LEU A 207 -3.98 1.71 11.28
N TYR A 208 -4.48 2.88 10.92
CA TYR A 208 -5.71 3.44 11.45
C TYR A 208 -6.76 3.50 10.35
N LYS A 209 -8.02 3.35 10.75
CA LYS A 209 -9.20 3.51 9.89
C LYS A 209 -10.03 4.69 10.37
N ALA A 210 -10.58 5.44 9.42
CA ALA A 210 -11.56 6.48 9.65
C ALA A 210 -12.59 6.46 8.52
N ARG A 211 -13.71 7.13 8.72
CA ARG A 211 -14.74 7.35 7.70
C ARG A 211 -15.07 8.83 7.63
N SER A 212 -15.27 9.33 6.42
CA SER A 212 -15.72 10.70 6.16
C SER A 212 -16.78 10.69 5.07
N ALA A 213 -18.03 10.99 5.40
CA ALA A 213 -19.17 10.93 4.49
C ALA A 213 -19.24 9.62 3.67
N THR A 214 -18.74 9.63 2.44
CA THR A 214 -18.71 8.50 1.48
C THR A 214 -17.34 7.81 1.39
N SER A 215 -16.31 8.36 2.03
CA SER A 215 -14.93 7.90 1.94
C SER A 215 -14.54 7.04 3.15
N GLY A 216 -13.96 5.88 2.89
CA GLY A 216 -13.19 5.13 3.87
C GLY A 216 -11.71 5.51 3.75
N ILE A 217 -11.08 5.80 4.88
CA ILE A 217 -9.71 6.31 4.94
C ILE A 217 -8.89 5.34 5.79
N ILE A 218 -7.74 4.93 5.27
CA ILE A 218 -6.76 4.11 5.97
C ILE A 218 -5.43 4.85 5.98
N SER A 219 -4.80 5.02 7.13
CA SER A 219 -3.51 5.72 7.24
C SER A 219 -2.62 5.09 8.30
N SER A 220 -1.30 5.09 8.09
CA SER A 220 -0.35 4.65 9.12
C SER A 220 -0.43 5.50 10.40
N GLN A 221 -0.85 6.76 10.31
CA GLN A 221 -1.01 7.67 11.45
C GLN A 221 -2.28 8.53 11.26
N PRO A 222 -2.95 8.99 12.34
CA PRO A 222 -4.02 9.98 12.23
C PRO A 222 -3.53 11.24 11.52
N LEU A 223 -4.30 11.75 10.57
CA LEU A 223 -3.92 12.87 9.70
C LEU A 223 -4.77 14.13 9.88
N ASP A 224 -5.93 13.97 10.52
CA ASP A 224 -6.94 15.00 10.68
C ASP A 224 -7.65 14.75 12.02
N GLU A 225 -7.58 15.72 12.93
CA GLU A 225 -8.17 15.64 14.27
C GLU A 225 -9.70 15.71 14.25
N SER A 226 -10.31 16.19 13.17
CA SER A 226 -11.76 16.22 13.01
C SER A 226 -12.36 14.84 12.71
N LEU A 227 -11.52 13.90 12.24
CA LEU A 227 -11.91 12.52 11.98
C LEU A 227 -11.76 11.65 13.21
N GLN A 228 -12.71 10.72 13.40
CA GLN A 228 -12.61 9.69 14.43
C GLN A 228 -11.74 8.54 13.91
N TRP A 229 -10.47 8.54 14.29
CA TRP A 229 -9.52 7.48 13.94
C TRP A 229 -9.57 6.33 14.93
N GLU A 230 -9.72 5.12 14.43
CA GLU A 230 -9.62 3.88 15.18
C GLU A 230 -8.38 3.11 14.70
N MET A 231 -7.55 2.63 15.63
CA MET A 231 -6.44 1.75 15.23
C MET A 231 -7.00 0.40 14.81
N MET A 232 -6.60 -0.09 13.64
CA MET A 232 -6.94 -1.44 13.21
C MET A 232 -6.34 -2.48 14.17
N GLY A 233 -7.07 -3.55 14.44
CA GLY A 233 -6.60 -4.69 15.23
C GLY A 233 -5.45 -5.44 14.55
N LYS A 234 -4.75 -6.27 15.32
CA LYS A 234 -3.78 -7.21 14.76
C LYS A 234 -4.54 -8.27 13.95
N GLU A 235 -4.04 -8.57 12.76
CA GLU A 235 -4.65 -9.46 11.76
C GLU A 235 -6.00 -8.97 11.22
N GLU A 236 -6.35 -7.70 11.44
CA GLU A 236 -7.59 -7.14 10.89
C GLU A 236 -7.45 -6.96 9.37
N PHE A 237 -8.41 -7.51 8.63
CA PHE A 237 -8.56 -7.37 7.19
C PHE A 237 -9.87 -6.65 6.88
N LEU A 238 -9.79 -5.59 6.07
CA LEU A 238 -10.93 -4.79 5.65
C LEU A 238 -11.07 -4.79 4.13
N GLU A 239 -12.31 -4.93 3.68
CA GLU A 239 -12.73 -4.62 2.32
C GLU A 239 -13.63 -3.39 2.36
N ILE A 240 -13.17 -2.29 1.76
CA ILE A 240 -13.86 -1.00 1.79
C ILE A 240 -14.38 -0.72 0.38
N PRO A 241 -15.69 -0.82 0.13
CA PRO A 241 -16.26 -0.53 -1.17
C PRO A 241 -16.19 0.96 -1.49
N VAL A 242 -16.12 1.24 -2.80
CA VAL A 242 -16.32 2.57 -3.40
C VAL A 242 -17.80 2.80 -3.66
#